data_AF-A0A534SVH3-F1
#
_entry.id   AF-A0A534SVH3-F1
#
_cell.length_a   1.000
_cell.length_b   1.000
_cell.length_c   1.000
_cell.angle_alpha   90.00
_cell.angle_beta   90.00
_cell.angle_gamma   90.00
#
_symmetry.space_group_name_H-M   'P 1'
#
loop_
_entity.id
_entity.type
_entity.pdbx_description
1 polymer ?
#
loop_
_entity_poly.entity_id
_entity_poly.type
_entity_poly.pdbx_seq_one_letter_code
_entity_poly.pdbx_strand_id
1 'polypeptide(L)'
;MTRKNFTKFAVVGTLSALVTARSVGAAVICVPASFDVSCTASAPTIQLAIDAANPLGGDTVFVAPGVYPETVTAGHGGVAPGAAGIDIDKSLTLKSSMGAGLTTITNGGSPPGGHCLPTSCPGGPVQLVTLSKSGVTIDGFTILETDPTISLITADGDAVSDNHVIKNNVITNPTFDDGNTGGGWGILLGGTGIDGADNNTFDMNEISLNPDPTKNQFTFGIGLSAGFPPGADASDNNTISNNSIHDVGAGAFGDTNDTNAMVTGNTFLDNARYGYGDFGSTGGVVVDGNTFTNAGRSGLEIRSGATNVTAQNNCFSMNGVAPPTFSPCPFGDCVVTPFGGIRIDDDGTPGATTGSMIHNNNFDGSNTPNGIKDVTSTSTPTDGEAENNWWGCAAGPGNVGCDSVTANVDFMPFLFSEASGTPCSPTTTTTSTTTTTSTTTTTTTCTTTTTTTSTTTTTVIASLNLTRARIHREKSPGSGNGSIVVKGFFFTPPAFTFPPPFSVRIQDGLVLDKTHTFASCTSVSGRVRCSDTVGGLFRANFSPLASSPSTIRFRVSFLRQAIDPPFSPPVTMTLVHNGGVVRSGTITQCDVNSGGLTCRQP
;
A
#
# COMPACT_ATOMS: atom_id res chain seq x y z
N MET A 1 92.30 12.23 33.33
CA MET A 1 91.07 12.94 32.92
C MET A 1 90.92 12.82 31.41
N THR A 2 90.05 11.91 30.94
CA THR A 2 89.49 11.95 29.57
C THR A 2 88.35 10.93 29.51
N ARG A 3 87.10 11.42 29.57
CA ARG A 3 85.89 10.61 29.33
C ARG A 3 85.67 10.53 27.82
N LYS A 4 85.60 9.31 27.27
CA LYS A 4 85.04 9.03 25.94
C LYS A 4 83.63 8.47 26.12
N ASN A 5 82.66 9.17 25.55
CA ASN A 5 81.27 8.73 25.40
C ASN A 5 81.19 7.65 24.31
N PHE A 6 80.56 6.51 24.61
CA PHE A 6 80.04 5.58 23.62
C PHE A 6 78.51 5.64 23.67
N THR A 7 77.92 6.15 22.60
CA THR A 7 76.48 6.25 22.38
C THR A 7 75.94 4.87 21.98
N LYS A 8 75.01 4.31 22.76
CA LYS A 8 74.21 3.15 22.38
C LYS A 8 73.11 3.59 21.40
N PHE A 9 73.18 3.15 20.15
CA PHE A 9 72.02 3.09 19.25
C PHE A 9 71.21 1.83 19.61
N ALA A 10 70.01 2.01 20.14
CA ALA A 10 69.02 0.96 20.25
C ALA A 10 68.19 0.94 18.96
N VAL A 11 68.36 -0.10 18.15
CA VAL A 11 67.48 -0.39 17.01
C VAL A 11 66.16 -0.92 17.60
N VAL A 12 65.14 -0.07 17.63
CA VAL A 12 63.75 -0.48 17.89
C VAL A 12 63.26 -1.15 16.60
N GLY A 13 63.32 -2.48 16.56
CA GLY A 13 62.68 -3.26 15.51
C GLY A 13 61.18 -3.17 15.66
N THR A 14 60.51 -2.38 14.82
CA THR A 14 59.07 -2.45 14.61
C THR A 14 58.75 -3.80 13.99
N LEU A 15 58.32 -4.73 14.85
CA LEU A 15 57.72 -5.99 14.44
C LEU A 15 56.33 -5.66 13.85
N SER A 16 56.26 -5.38 12.55
CA SER A 16 54.99 -5.34 11.81
C SER A 16 54.43 -6.75 11.76
N ALA A 17 53.69 -7.13 12.81
CA ALA A 17 52.83 -8.29 12.76
C ALA A 17 51.76 -8.00 11.70
N LEU A 18 51.86 -8.69 10.57
CA LEU A 18 50.82 -8.75 9.55
C LEU A 18 49.61 -9.44 10.18
N VAL A 19 48.78 -8.68 10.90
CA VAL A 19 47.46 -9.14 11.33
C VAL A 19 46.66 -9.24 10.04
N THR A 20 46.53 -10.46 9.51
CA THR A 20 45.52 -10.75 8.52
C THR A 20 44.17 -10.44 9.18
N ALA A 21 43.62 -9.27 8.85
CA ALA A 21 42.28 -8.88 9.26
C ALA A 21 41.34 -9.96 8.73
N ARG A 22 40.95 -10.88 9.61
CA ARG A 22 39.88 -11.82 9.31
C ARG A 22 38.66 -10.96 9.02
N SER A 23 38.01 -11.17 7.87
CA SER A 23 36.72 -10.54 7.61
C SER A 23 35.81 -10.88 8.78
N VAL A 24 35.48 -9.88 9.59
CA VAL A 24 34.48 -10.05 10.65
C VAL A 24 33.20 -10.32 9.89
N GLY A 25 32.65 -11.53 10.02
CA GLY A 25 31.38 -11.85 9.37
C GLY A 25 30.30 -10.90 9.88
N ALA A 26 29.30 -10.61 9.04
CA ALA A 26 28.14 -9.82 9.42
C ALA A 26 27.53 -10.37 10.73
N ALA A 27 27.35 -9.49 11.71
CA ALA A 27 26.74 -9.83 12.98
C ALA A 27 25.21 -9.88 12.84
N VAL A 28 24.57 -10.73 13.64
CA VAL A 28 23.11 -10.73 13.84
C VAL A 28 22.84 -10.27 15.27
N ILE A 29 22.25 -9.09 15.40
CA ILE A 29 21.94 -8.45 16.69
C ILE A 29 20.45 -8.62 16.94
N CYS A 30 20.09 -9.45 17.92
CA CYS A 30 18.71 -9.78 18.20
C CYS A 30 18.05 -8.84 19.22
N VAL A 31 16.80 -8.48 18.98
CA VAL A 31 16.02 -7.54 19.80
C VAL A 31 14.74 -8.22 20.32
N PRO A 32 14.39 -8.11 21.61
CA PRO A 32 15.14 -7.40 22.68
C PRO A 32 16.23 -8.26 23.36
N ALA A 33 16.28 -9.55 23.04
CA ALA A 33 17.21 -10.52 23.61
C ALA A 33 17.54 -11.57 22.53
N SER A 34 18.48 -12.47 22.80
CA SER A 34 18.71 -13.61 21.90
C SER A 34 17.48 -14.52 21.88
N PHE A 35 16.91 -14.73 20.69
CA PHE A 35 15.74 -15.60 20.47
C PHE A 35 15.94 -16.59 19.30
N ASP A 36 17.02 -16.43 18.54
CA ASP A 36 17.36 -17.26 17.40
C ASP A 36 18.82 -17.75 17.50
N VAL A 37 19.11 -18.91 16.92
CA VAL A 37 20.47 -19.49 16.97
C VAL A 37 21.50 -18.71 16.15
N SER A 38 21.06 -17.87 15.22
CA SER A 38 21.92 -16.98 14.44
C SER A 38 22.39 -15.74 15.23
N CYS A 39 21.74 -15.40 16.35
CA CYS A 39 22.07 -14.23 17.15
C CYS A 39 23.53 -14.30 17.66
N THR A 40 24.36 -13.36 17.22
CA THR A 40 25.75 -13.19 17.70
C THR A 40 25.85 -12.17 18.83
N ALA A 41 24.84 -11.29 18.94
CA ALA A 41 24.69 -10.32 20.01
C ALA A 41 23.19 -10.05 20.26
N SER A 42 22.88 -9.26 21.28
CA SER A 42 21.52 -8.80 21.54
C SER A 42 21.51 -7.39 22.11
N ALA A 43 20.45 -6.63 21.83
CA ALA A 43 20.22 -5.30 22.37
C ALA A 43 18.76 -5.18 22.84
N PRO A 44 18.48 -4.38 23.90
CA PRO A 44 17.14 -4.30 24.48
C PRO A 44 16.14 -3.52 23.63
N THR A 45 16.60 -2.70 22.68
CA THR A 45 15.76 -1.91 21.75
C THR A 45 16.34 -1.99 20.33
N ILE A 46 15.54 -1.61 19.33
CA ILE A 46 15.97 -1.55 17.93
C ILE A 46 17.06 -0.49 17.76
N GLN A 47 16.88 0.71 18.33
CA GLN A 47 17.90 1.77 18.21
C GLN A 47 19.25 1.34 18.77
N LEU A 48 19.29 0.70 19.95
CA LEU A 48 20.55 0.22 20.53
C LEU A 48 21.19 -0.92 19.73
N ALA A 49 20.39 -1.69 18.98
CA ALA A 49 20.92 -2.68 18.04
C ALA A 49 21.56 -2.00 16.83
N ILE A 50 20.94 -0.95 16.30
CA ILE A 50 21.49 -0.11 15.22
C ILE A 50 22.82 0.53 15.68
N ASP A 51 22.85 1.09 16.89
CA ASP A 51 24.07 1.70 17.47
C ASP A 51 25.22 0.69 17.60
N ALA A 52 24.89 -0.57 17.94
CA ALA A 52 25.86 -1.64 18.06
C ALA A 52 26.30 -2.26 16.71
N ALA A 53 25.56 -2.02 15.63
CA ALA A 53 25.88 -2.53 14.31
C ALA A 53 27.19 -1.95 13.77
N ASN A 54 27.88 -2.73 12.95
CA ASN A 54 29.15 -2.38 12.34
C ASN A 54 29.00 -1.11 11.48
N PRO A 55 29.82 -0.06 11.71
CA PRO A 55 29.76 1.16 10.92
C PRO A 55 30.14 0.96 9.44
N LEU A 56 30.82 -0.14 9.10
CA LEU A 56 31.10 -0.53 7.71
C LEU A 56 29.93 -1.24 7.02
N GLY A 57 28.86 -1.52 7.77
CA GLY A 57 27.63 -2.12 7.31
C GLY A 57 27.62 -3.65 7.22
N GLY A 58 26.52 -4.18 6.68
CA GLY A 58 26.31 -5.62 6.43
C GLY A 58 25.69 -6.40 7.60
N ASP A 59 25.59 -5.80 8.78
CA ASP A 59 24.96 -6.44 9.94
C ASP A 59 23.44 -6.54 9.78
N THR A 60 22.83 -7.49 10.51
CA THR A 60 21.38 -7.67 10.59
C THR A 60 20.88 -7.37 12.00
N VAL A 61 19.94 -6.44 12.13
CA VAL A 61 19.13 -6.26 13.34
C VAL A 61 17.90 -7.15 13.21
N PHE A 62 17.84 -8.23 13.99
CA PHE A 62 16.79 -9.24 13.90
C PHE A 62 15.81 -9.11 15.05
N VAL A 63 14.55 -8.81 14.76
CA VAL A 63 13.57 -8.37 15.75
C VAL A 63 12.53 -9.46 16.02
N ALA A 64 12.35 -9.82 17.29
CA ALA A 64 11.31 -10.75 17.73
C ALA A 64 9.90 -10.16 17.50
N PRO A 65 8.83 -10.96 17.56
CA PRO A 65 7.48 -10.44 17.58
C PRO A 65 7.25 -9.53 18.79
N GLY A 66 6.59 -8.40 18.59
CA GLY A 66 6.33 -7.43 19.64
C GLY A 66 5.93 -6.05 19.13
N VAL A 67 5.68 -5.14 20.06
CA VAL A 67 5.48 -3.72 19.79
C VAL A 67 6.68 -2.98 20.37
N TYR A 68 7.36 -2.21 19.53
CA TYR A 68 8.64 -1.58 19.82
C TYR A 68 8.47 -0.05 19.83
N PRO A 69 8.18 0.53 21.01
CA PRO A 69 8.30 1.96 21.24
C PRO A 69 9.77 2.37 21.23
N GLU A 70 10.22 3.07 20.19
CA GLU A 70 11.63 3.43 20.04
C GLU A 70 11.89 4.92 20.32
N THR A 71 13.12 5.19 20.78
CA THR A 71 13.66 6.54 20.95
C THR A 71 15.09 6.59 20.42
N VAL A 72 15.42 7.65 19.70
CA VAL A 72 16.74 7.95 19.16
C VAL A 72 17.73 8.20 20.28
N THR A 73 18.88 7.55 20.22
CA THR A 73 19.99 7.69 21.17
C THR A 73 20.86 8.90 20.83
N ALA A 74 21.80 9.26 21.71
CA ALA A 74 22.71 10.37 21.44
C ALA A 74 23.67 10.04 20.28
N GLY A 75 23.85 10.98 19.35
CA GLY A 75 24.82 10.87 18.24
C GLY A 75 24.21 10.71 16.85
N HIS A 76 22.88 10.59 16.77
CA HIS A 76 22.08 10.46 15.55
C HIS A 76 21.58 11.84 15.07
N GLY A 77 22.36 12.47 14.21
CA GLY A 77 22.04 13.79 13.64
C GLY A 77 21.99 14.94 14.66
N GLY A 78 21.29 16.02 14.29
CA GLY A 78 21.11 17.23 15.11
C GLY A 78 20.11 17.10 16.27
N VAL A 79 19.68 15.87 16.61
CA VAL A 79 18.53 15.64 17.47
C VAL A 79 18.93 15.46 18.93
N ALA A 80 18.08 15.96 19.83
CA ALA A 80 18.25 15.77 21.27
C ALA A 80 18.07 14.28 21.63
N PRO A 81 18.98 13.68 22.41
CA PRO A 81 18.83 12.31 22.87
C PRO A 81 17.47 12.08 23.54
N GLY A 82 16.79 10.98 23.19
CA GLY A 82 15.47 10.64 23.72
C GLY A 82 14.27 11.14 22.91
N ALA A 83 14.49 11.75 21.73
CA ALA A 83 13.42 11.94 20.75
C ALA A 83 12.85 10.58 20.32
N ALA A 84 11.54 10.50 20.07
CA ALA A 84 10.94 9.25 19.62
C ALA A 84 11.36 8.88 18.18
N GLY A 85 11.22 7.60 17.84
CA GLY A 85 11.58 7.05 16.53
C GLY A 85 12.93 6.34 16.51
N ILE A 86 13.35 5.97 15.29
CA ILE A 86 14.64 5.35 15.01
C ILE A 86 15.39 6.15 13.94
N ASP A 87 16.71 6.24 14.09
CA ASP A 87 17.63 6.72 13.07
C ASP A 87 18.57 5.58 12.65
N ILE A 88 18.58 5.30 11.35
CA ILE A 88 19.42 4.28 10.73
C ILE A 88 20.59 4.97 10.01
N ASP A 89 21.67 5.18 10.75
CA ASP A 89 22.89 5.87 10.33
C ASP A 89 23.94 4.95 9.66
N LYS A 90 23.57 3.69 9.39
CA LYS A 90 24.45 2.64 8.86
C LYS A 90 23.74 1.79 7.81
N SER A 91 24.50 1.29 6.84
CA SER A 91 24.00 0.26 5.91
C SER A 91 23.80 -1.06 6.66
N LEU A 92 22.55 -1.45 6.89
CA LEU A 92 22.22 -2.68 7.60
C LEU A 92 20.90 -3.27 7.12
N THR A 93 20.61 -4.51 7.53
CA THR A 93 19.29 -5.12 7.38
C THR A 93 18.53 -5.08 8.70
N LEU A 94 17.45 -4.31 8.76
CA LEU A 94 16.46 -4.36 9.83
C LEU A 94 15.37 -5.36 9.42
N LYS A 95 15.21 -6.46 10.16
CA LYS A 95 14.33 -7.56 9.77
C LYS A 95 13.48 -8.08 10.93
N SER A 96 12.20 -8.24 10.66
CA SER A 96 11.28 -8.96 11.54
C SER A 96 11.43 -10.47 11.39
N SER A 97 11.39 -11.18 12.52
CA SER A 97 11.41 -12.65 12.56
C SER A 97 10.12 -13.32 12.12
N MET A 98 9.00 -12.60 12.14
CA MET A 98 7.66 -13.18 11.89
C MET A 98 6.80 -12.34 10.93
N GLY A 99 7.38 -11.33 10.27
CA GLY A 99 6.70 -10.47 9.31
C GLY A 99 5.82 -9.39 9.95
N ALA A 100 5.18 -8.58 9.10
CA ALA A 100 4.58 -7.32 9.50
C ALA A 100 3.42 -7.49 10.50
N GLY A 101 2.63 -8.57 10.38
CA GLY A 101 1.47 -8.80 11.23
C GLY A 101 1.77 -9.08 12.70
N LEU A 102 3.03 -9.25 13.10
CA LEU A 102 3.43 -9.62 14.47
C LEU A 102 4.53 -8.74 15.08
N THR A 103 5.13 -7.85 14.30
CA THR A 103 6.21 -6.96 14.75
C THR A 103 5.89 -5.53 14.34
N THR A 104 5.67 -4.67 15.32
CA THR A 104 5.26 -3.28 15.12
C THR A 104 6.33 -2.32 15.64
N ILE A 105 6.79 -1.40 14.79
CA ILE A 105 7.56 -0.22 15.19
C ILE A 105 6.55 0.92 15.38
N THR A 106 6.62 1.61 16.51
CA THR A 106 5.69 2.71 16.82
C THR A 106 6.35 3.79 17.66
N ASN A 107 5.72 4.95 17.70
CA ASN A 107 6.11 6.04 18.57
C ASN A 107 5.77 5.69 20.02
N GLY A 108 6.81 5.45 20.82
CA GLY A 108 6.69 5.10 22.22
C GLY A 108 6.58 6.25 23.21
N GLY A 109 6.76 7.48 22.73
CA GLY A 109 6.96 8.64 23.56
C GLY A 109 5.65 9.25 24.05
N SER A 110 5.63 9.63 25.33
CA SER A 110 4.78 10.73 25.80
C SER A 110 5.73 11.86 26.22
N PRO A 111 5.74 13.01 25.53
CA PRO A 111 4.84 13.38 24.45
C PRO A 111 5.14 12.60 23.15
N PRO A 112 4.11 12.39 22.31
CA PRO A 112 4.32 12.01 20.92
C PRO A 112 5.35 12.95 20.30
N GLY A 113 6.35 12.37 19.65
CA GLY A 113 7.37 13.10 18.94
C GLY A 113 8.06 12.16 17.98
N GLY A 114 9.05 12.65 17.25
CA GLY A 114 9.80 11.84 16.31
C GLY A 114 11.08 12.54 15.93
N HIS A 115 11.79 11.95 15.00
CA HIS A 115 13.05 12.46 14.51
C HIS A 115 12.82 13.67 13.59
N CYS A 116 13.58 14.73 13.83
CA CYS A 116 13.49 16.00 13.13
C CYS A 116 14.70 16.08 12.21
N LEU A 117 14.55 16.35 10.90
CA LEU A 117 15.74 16.44 10.03
C LEU A 117 16.67 17.56 10.53
N PRO A 118 18.00 17.33 10.57
CA PRO A 118 18.97 18.32 11.03
C PRO A 118 18.86 19.67 10.33
N THR A 119 18.46 19.68 9.05
CA THR A 119 18.34 20.90 8.22
C THR A 119 16.98 21.56 8.24
N SER A 120 15.92 20.88 8.70
CA SER A 120 14.55 21.41 8.64
C SER A 120 14.00 21.87 10.00
N CYS A 121 14.76 21.73 11.08
CA CYS A 121 14.30 22.09 12.42
C CYS A 121 14.88 23.43 12.90
N PRO A 122 14.05 24.32 13.50
CA PRO A 122 12.68 24.09 13.97
C PRO A 122 11.58 24.34 12.90
N GLY A 123 10.72 23.34 12.64
CA GLY A 123 9.48 23.51 11.86
C GLY A 123 9.16 22.42 10.83
N GLY A 124 10.10 21.53 10.50
CA GLY A 124 9.88 20.42 9.57
C GLY A 124 9.01 19.28 10.12
N PRO A 125 8.48 18.41 9.24
CA PRO A 125 7.73 17.23 9.65
C PRO A 125 8.63 16.28 10.44
N VAL A 126 8.02 15.69 11.46
CA VAL A 126 8.66 14.77 12.38
C VAL A 126 8.59 13.34 11.80
N GLN A 127 9.53 12.47 12.12
CA GLN A 127 9.72 11.18 11.43
C GLN A 127 9.80 10.01 12.41
N LEU A 128 9.14 8.89 12.09
CA LEU A 128 9.25 7.68 12.92
C LEU A 128 10.51 6.87 12.59
N VAL A 129 10.86 6.75 11.31
CA VAL A 129 12.05 6.06 10.81
C VAL A 129 12.83 7.00 9.90
N THR A 130 14.06 7.33 10.28
CA THR A 130 14.97 8.12 9.44
C THR A 130 16.06 7.25 8.85
N LEU A 131 16.32 7.43 7.56
CA LEU A 131 17.38 6.75 6.81
C LEU A 131 18.53 7.74 6.57
N SER A 132 19.49 7.77 7.49
CA SER A 132 20.65 8.67 7.42
C SER A 132 21.82 8.06 6.64
N LYS A 133 21.64 6.87 6.06
CA LYS A 133 22.66 6.16 5.29
C LYS A 133 22.08 5.30 4.17
N SER A 134 22.72 5.33 3.00
CA SER A 134 22.44 4.45 1.87
C SER A 134 22.57 2.96 2.23
N GLY A 135 21.92 2.09 1.46
CA GLY A 135 22.08 0.64 1.59
C GLY A 135 21.37 0.03 2.79
N VAL A 136 20.26 0.63 3.23
CA VAL A 136 19.43 0.10 4.33
C VAL A 136 18.34 -0.80 3.78
N THR A 137 18.17 -1.98 4.38
CA THR A 137 17.04 -2.87 4.12
C THR A 137 16.07 -2.89 5.31
N ILE A 138 14.78 -2.68 5.08
CA ILE A 138 13.70 -2.84 6.08
C ILE A 138 12.74 -3.92 5.58
N ASP A 139 12.61 -5.02 6.33
CA ASP A 139 11.88 -6.22 5.91
C ASP A 139 10.91 -6.73 6.99
N GLY A 140 9.61 -6.66 6.70
CA GLY A 140 8.59 -7.40 7.45
C GLY A 140 8.07 -6.70 8.71
N PHE A 141 7.93 -5.38 8.74
CA PHE A 141 7.39 -4.65 9.90
C PHE A 141 6.02 -4.04 9.61
N THR A 142 5.18 -3.95 10.65
CA THR A 142 4.17 -2.90 10.69
C THR A 142 4.85 -1.63 11.22
N ILE A 143 4.86 -0.57 10.45
CA ILE A 143 5.33 0.76 10.87
C ILE A 143 4.08 1.59 11.09
N LEU A 144 3.74 1.77 12.37
CA LEU A 144 2.49 2.38 12.81
C LEU A 144 2.77 3.67 13.55
N GLU A 145 2.22 4.75 13.02
CA GLU A 145 2.13 6.03 13.71
C GLU A 145 0.69 6.39 14.02
N THR A 146 0.46 7.02 15.17
CA THR A 146 -0.86 7.55 15.55
C THR A 146 -0.82 9.04 15.88
N ASP A 147 0.37 9.64 15.85
CA ASP A 147 0.50 11.08 15.82
C ASP A 147 0.15 11.57 14.41
N PRO A 148 -0.81 12.50 14.29
CA PRO A 148 -1.15 13.09 13.01
C PRO A 148 0.02 13.75 12.25
N THR A 149 1.01 14.28 12.96
CA THR A 149 2.02 15.19 12.40
C THR A 149 3.31 14.49 11.94
N ILE A 150 3.35 13.15 12.04
CA ILE A 150 4.58 12.37 11.86
C ILE A 150 4.55 11.59 10.54
N SER A 151 5.60 11.78 9.75
CA SER A 151 5.96 10.96 8.59
C SER A 151 6.54 9.61 9.04
N LEU A 152 6.31 8.57 8.25
CA LEU A 152 6.64 7.21 8.68
C LEU A 152 8.09 6.83 8.36
N ILE A 153 8.48 6.87 7.09
CA ILE A 153 9.85 6.60 6.64
C ILE A 153 10.36 7.72 5.76
N THR A 154 11.54 8.21 6.06
CA THR A 154 12.09 9.40 5.40
C THR A 154 13.60 9.31 5.34
N ALA A 155 14.18 9.68 4.21
CA ALA A 155 15.60 9.96 4.13
C ALA A 155 15.98 11.14 5.03
N ASP A 156 17.20 11.10 5.60
CA ASP A 156 17.78 12.32 6.13
C ASP A 156 18.09 13.28 4.97
N GLY A 157 17.64 14.54 5.06
CA GLY A 157 17.75 15.53 3.99
C GLY A 157 19.20 15.85 3.57
N ASP A 158 20.18 15.44 4.39
CA ASP A 158 21.62 15.56 4.09
C ASP A 158 22.28 14.24 3.66
N ALA A 159 21.54 13.12 3.64
CA ALA A 159 22.07 11.80 3.34
C ALA A 159 21.77 11.37 1.90
N VAL A 160 22.80 10.82 1.25
CA VAL A 160 22.66 10.10 -0.02
C VAL A 160 21.70 8.93 0.18
N SER A 161 20.54 8.98 -0.46
CA SER A 161 19.40 8.11 -0.20
C SER A 161 19.32 6.96 -1.20
N ASP A 162 20.44 6.25 -1.35
CA ASP A 162 20.58 5.26 -2.41
C ASP A 162 20.52 3.82 -1.89
N ASN A 163 20.21 2.91 -2.81
CA ASN A 163 20.33 1.46 -2.61
C ASN A 163 19.50 0.93 -1.42
N HIS A 164 18.43 1.62 -1.05
CA HIS A 164 17.51 1.15 -0.01
C HIS A 164 16.62 0.02 -0.53
N VAL A 165 16.26 -0.92 0.35
CA VAL A 165 15.30 -1.97 0.06
C VAL A 165 14.23 -1.98 1.16
N ILE A 166 13.04 -1.49 0.85
CA ILE A 166 11.91 -1.46 1.77
C ILE A 166 10.88 -2.47 1.28
N LYS A 167 10.68 -3.57 2.02
CA LYS A 167 9.81 -4.66 1.56
C LYS A 167 9.00 -5.38 2.61
N ASN A 168 7.90 -5.99 2.19
CA ASN A 168 7.00 -6.79 3.04
C ASN A 168 6.48 -6.03 4.27
N ASN A 169 6.41 -4.69 4.22
CA ASN A 169 5.98 -3.86 5.35
C ASN A 169 4.50 -3.49 5.25
N VAL A 170 3.89 -3.19 6.39
CA VAL A 170 2.60 -2.51 6.49
C VAL A 170 2.88 -1.12 7.06
N ILE A 171 2.74 -0.08 6.25
CA ILE A 171 3.09 1.30 6.59
C ILE A 171 1.80 2.09 6.70
N THR A 172 1.45 2.52 7.92
CA THR A 172 0.16 3.17 8.13
C THR A 172 0.16 4.22 9.24
N ASN A 173 -0.59 5.29 8.99
CA ASN A 173 -0.94 6.30 9.96
C ASN A 173 -2.45 6.56 9.85
N PRO A 174 -3.31 5.94 10.70
CA PRO A 174 -4.76 6.03 10.55
C PRO A 174 -5.34 7.40 10.92
N THR A 175 -4.51 8.28 11.49
CA THR A 175 -4.89 9.55 12.11
C THR A 175 -4.15 10.73 11.51
N PHE A 176 -3.52 10.55 10.34
CA PHE A 176 -2.65 11.57 9.77
C PHE A 176 -3.33 12.96 9.73
N ASP A 177 -2.63 13.99 10.18
CA ASP A 177 -3.02 15.39 10.11
C ASP A 177 -1.80 16.32 10.15
N ASP A 178 -1.44 16.86 8.98
CA ASP A 178 -0.31 17.79 8.87
C ASP A 178 -0.66 19.20 9.36
N GLY A 179 -1.88 19.48 9.84
CA GLY A 179 -2.27 20.83 10.25
C GLY A 179 -2.11 21.88 9.14
N ASN A 180 -2.12 21.47 7.87
CA ASN A 180 -1.81 22.25 6.66
C ASN A 180 -0.33 22.64 6.45
N THR A 181 0.65 21.98 7.07
CA THR A 181 2.07 22.43 7.03
C THR A 181 2.98 21.74 6.02
N GLY A 182 2.53 20.80 5.19
CA GLY A 182 3.41 20.25 4.14
C GLY A 182 3.25 18.77 3.79
N GLY A 183 2.13 18.17 4.18
CA GLY A 183 1.76 16.83 3.79
C GLY A 183 2.41 15.70 4.58
N GLY A 184 1.77 14.53 4.52
CA GLY A 184 2.20 13.31 5.18
C GLY A 184 2.84 12.32 4.25
N TRP A 185 3.89 11.67 4.72
CA TRP A 185 4.69 10.78 3.90
C TRP A 185 4.70 9.38 4.49
N GLY A 186 4.29 8.40 3.68
CA GLY A 186 4.49 6.99 3.99
C GLY A 186 5.96 6.66 3.85
N ILE A 187 6.49 6.88 2.65
CA ILE A 187 7.92 6.84 2.36
C ILE A 187 8.29 8.08 1.55
N LEU A 188 9.33 8.80 1.97
CA LEU A 188 9.94 9.88 1.20
C LEU A 188 11.46 9.69 1.15
N LEU A 189 12.00 9.42 -0.04
CA LEU A 189 13.44 9.40 -0.27
C LEU A 189 13.85 10.62 -1.11
N GLY A 190 15.06 11.12 -0.85
CA GLY A 190 15.56 12.37 -1.42
C GLY A 190 15.17 13.60 -0.59
N GLY A 191 15.85 14.72 -0.81
CA GLY A 191 15.75 15.89 0.06
C GLY A 191 16.21 17.19 -0.58
N THR A 192 15.94 18.31 0.10
CA THR A 192 16.26 19.65 -0.40
C THR A 192 17.76 19.93 -0.36
N GLY A 193 18.49 19.61 -1.44
CA GLY A 193 19.80 20.20 -1.72
C GLY A 193 20.97 19.25 -1.89
N ILE A 194 20.77 17.92 -1.88
CA ILE A 194 21.81 16.91 -2.11
C ILE A 194 21.21 15.76 -2.94
N ASP A 195 22.09 15.04 -3.66
CA ASP A 195 21.95 13.84 -4.50
C ASP A 195 20.56 13.16 -4.51
N GLY A 196 20.04 12.86 -5.70
CA GLY A 196 18.79 12.15 -5.90
C GLY A 196 18.81 10.76 -5.27
N ALA A 197 17.63 10.18 -5.04
CA ALA A 197 17.50 8.90 -4.37
C ALA A 197 17.63 7.76 -5.39
N ASP A 198 18.81 7.20 -5.57
CA ASP A 198 19.07 6.24 -6.65
C ASP A 198 18.99 4.76 -6.23
N ASN A 199 18.61 3.90 -7.18
CA ASN A 199 18.68 2.44 -7.04
C ASN A 199 17.88 1.87 -5.85
N ASN A 200 16.80 2.54 -5.44
CA ASN A 200 15.97 2.08 -4.33
C ASN A 200 14.94 1.06 -4.81
N THR A 201 14.59 0.11 -3.95
CA THR A 201 13.57 -0.92 -4.20
C THR A 201 12.49 -0.88 -3.14
N PHE A 202 11.24 -0.74 -3.57
CA PHE A 202 10.04 -0.81 -2.73
C PHE A 202 9.21 -2.00 -3.20
N ASP A 203 9.18 -3.09 -2.43
CA ASP A 203 8.55 -4.34 -2.89
C ASP A 203 7.56 -4.94 -1.89
N MET A 204 6.37 -5.32 -2.35
CA MET A 204 5.37 -6.02 -1.52
C MET A 204 4.99 -5.27 -0.22
N ASN A 205 4.95 -3.94 -0.24
CA ASN A 205 4.46 -3.16 0.90
C ASN A 205 2.95 -2.88 0.79
N GLU A 206 2.26 -2.81 1.94
CA GLU A 206 0.92 -2.24 2.09
C GLU A 206 1.05 -0.85 2.70
N ILE A 207 0.63 0.18 1.99
CA ILE A 207 0.77 1.58 2.41
C ILE A 207 -0.61 2.25 2.42
N SER A 208 -1.01 2.72 3.61
CA SER A 208 -2.28 3.43 3.80
C SER A 208 -2.19 4.46 4.90
N LEU A 209 -2.40 5.73 4.55
CA LEU A 209 -2.26 6.86 5.47
C LEU A 209 -3.60 7.46 5.89
N ASN A 210 -4.71 6.85 5.45
CA ASN A 210 -6.10 7.19 5.77
C ASN A 210 -6.27 8.67 6.17
N PRO A 211 -5.96 9.61 5.26
CA PRO A 211 -6.02 11.03 5.60
C PRO A 211 -7.45 11.36 6.05
N ASP A 212 -7.60 12.36 6.91
CA ASP A 212 -8.92 12.80 7.31
C ASP A 212 -9.58 13.50 6.10
N PRO A 213 -10.66 12.96 5.51
CA PRO A 213 -11.28 13.54 4.33
C PRO A 213 -11.89 14.92 4.60
N THR A 214 -12.08 15.29 5.86
CA THR A 214 -12.60 16.61 6.23
C THR A 214 -11.52 17.68 6.30
N LYS A 215 -10.25 17.28 6.20
CA LYS A 215 -9.10 18.17 6.34
C LYS A 215 -8.32 18.25 5.04
N ASN A 216 -7.69 19.40 4.83
CA ASN A 216 -6.92 19.74 3.65
C ASN A 216 -5.51 19.11 3.72
N GLN A 217 -5.48 17.78 3.77
CA GLN A 217 -4.26 17.04 4.00
C GLN A 217 -3.81 16.40 2.69
N PHE A 218 -2.56 16.67 2.33
CA PHE A 218 -1.96 16.05 1.16
C PHE A 218 -0.99 14.96 1.62
N THR A 219 -1.39 13.70 1.50
CA THR A 219 -0.51 12.57 1.86
C THR A 219 0.05 11.87 0.64
N PHE A 220 1.23 11.26 0.77
CA PHE A 220 1.92 10.54 -0.28
C PHE A 220 2.28 9.14 0.21
N GLY A 221 1.98 8.12 -0.59
CA GLY A 221 2.41 6.75 -0.28
C GLY A 221 3.92 6.61 -0.42
N ILE A 222 4.46 6.78 -1.63
CA ILE A 222 5.90 6.74 -1.94
C ILE A 222 6.31 7.99 -2.73
N GLY A 223 7.18 8.82 -2.17
CA GLY A 223 7.79 9.95 -2.85
C GLY A 223 9.26 9.73 -3.11
N LEU A 224 9.66 9.86 -4.36
CA LEU A 224 11.05 10.02 -4.78
C LEU A 224 11.20 11.49 -5.18
N SER A 225 11.91 12.28 -4.38
CA SER A 225 12.08 13.71 -4.63
C SER A 225 13.50 13.99 -5.10
N ALA A 226 13.63 14.69 -6.22
CA ALA A 226 14.87 15.36 -6.55
C ALA A 226 14.96 16.63 -5.68
N GLY A 227 16.17 17.05 -5.33
CA GLY A 227 16.34 18.23 -4.47
C GLY A 227 15.80 19.50 -5.13
N PHE A 228 15.23 20.41 -4.34
CA PHE A 228 14.92 21.76 -4.80
C PHE A 228 16.18 22.63 -4.78
N PRO A 229 16.50 23.43 -5.83
CA PRO A 229 15.70 23.68 -7.03
C PRO A 229 15.72 22.55 -8.07
N PRO A 230 14.65 22.43 -8.90
CA PRO A 230 14.57 21.42 -9.96
C PRO A 230 15.82 21.46 -10.84
N GLY A 231 16.55 20.35 -10.89
CA GLY A 231 17.84 20.21 -11.57
C GLY A 231 19.01 19.73 -10.71
N ALA A 232 18.82 19.54 -9.40
CA ALA A 232 19.75 18.80 -8.56
C ALA A 232 19.39 17.30 -8.59
N ASP A 233 20.27 16.50 -9.18
CA ASP A 233 20.33 15.04 -9.27
C ASP A 233 19.01 14.23 -9.36
N ALA A 234 18.92 13.42 -10.42
CA ALA A 234 17.79 12.55 -10.70
C ALA A 234 17.66 11.43 -9.66
N SER A 235 16.44 10.91 -9.44
CA SER A 235 16.20 9.68 -8.68
C SER A 235 16.13 8.50 -9.65
N ASP A 236 17.30 8.02 -10.07
CA ASP A 236 17.48 7.04 -11.13
C ASP A 236 17.35 5.59 -10.65
N ASN A 237 16.92 4.72 -11.57
CA ASN A 237 16.91 3.26 -11.41
C ASN A 237 16.10 2.74 -10.21
N ASN A 238 15.12 3.52 -9.75
CA ASN A 238 14.24 3.11 -8.66
C ASN A 238 13.22 2.07 -9.12
N THR A 239 12.92 1.09 -8.27
CA THR A 239 11.92 0.05 -8.53
C THR A 239 10.80 0.10 -7.48
N ILE A 240 9.57 0.33 -7.92
CA ILE A 240 8.36 0.25 -7.11
C ILE A 240 7.56 -0.96 -7.60
N SER A 241 7.59 -2.08 -6.87
CA SER A 241 6.97 -3.34 -7.32
C SER A 241 6.01 -3.98 -6.33
N ASN A 242 4.92 -4.57 -6.83
CA ASN A 242 4.00 -5.42 -6.06
C ASN A 242 3.41 -4.75 -4.78
N ASN A 243 3.39 -3.43 -4.70
CA ASN A 243 2.87 -2.71 -3.55
C ASN A 243 1.34 -2.54 -3.64
N SER A 244 0.68 -2.48 -2.49
CA SER A 244 -0.72 -2.05 -2.35
C SER A 244 -0.73 -0.68 -1.71
N ILE A 245 -1.03 0.36 -2.48
CA ILE A 245 -0.99 1.76 -2.05
C ILE A 245 -2.40 2.34 -2.16
N HIS A 246 -3.03 2.59 -1.01
CA HIS A 246 -4.42 2.97 -0.97
C HIS A 246 -4.77 3.92 0.16
N ASP A 247 -5.89 4.62 0.01
CA ASP A 247 -6.36 5.63 0.96
C ASP A 247 -5.23 6.65 1.29
N VAL A 248 -4.55 7.14 0.25
CA VAL A 248 -3.56 8.24 0.36
C VAL A 248 -3.93 9.39 -0.57
N GLY A 249 -3.31 10.56 -0.39
CA GLY A 249 -3.49 11.69 -1.28
C GLY A 249 -3.00 11.39 -2.70
N ALA A 250 -1.73 11.03 -2.80
CA ALA A 250 -1.05 10.60 -4.02
C ALA A 250 -0.38 9.25 -3.74
N GLY A 251 -0.59 8.25 -4.61
CA GLY A 251 -0.07 6.90 -4.41
C GLY A 251 1.45 6.88 -4.39
N ALA A 252 2.07 7.10 -5.54
CA ALA A 252 3.51 7.24 -5.68
C ALA A 252 3.89 8.29 -6.73
N PHE A 253 5.13 8.79 -6.69
CA PHE A 253 5.66 9.63 -7.77
C PHE A 253 7.18 9.57 -7.90
N GLY A 254 7.65 9.83 -9.12
CA GLY A 254 9.01 10.24 -9.44
C GLY A 254 9.07 11.72 -9.81
N ASP A 255 10.22 12.35 -9.62
CA ASP A 255 10.43 13.79 -9.79
C ASP A 255 11.20 14.11 -11.09
N THR A 256 11.59 15.37 -11.25
CA THR A 256 12.28 15.85 -12.45
C THR A 256 13.61 15.14 -12.68
N ASN A 257 13.88 14.82 -13.94
CA ASN A 257 15.09 14.19 -14.47
C ASN A 257 15.26 12.70 -14.18
N ASP A 258 14.35 12.05 -13.45
CA ASP A 258 14.40 10.61 -13.19
C ASP A 258 14.59 9.80 -14.48
N THR A 259 15.45 8.80 -14.42
CA THR A 259 15.67 7.83 -15.49
C THR A 259 15.50 6.39 -15.01
N ASN A 260 15.03 5.54 -15.92
CA ASN A 260 14.96 4.08 -15.71
C ASN A 260 14.15 3.63 -14.46
N ALA A 261 13.20 4.45 -13.98
CA ALA A 261 12.32 4.04 -12.89
C ALA A 261 11.35 2.95 -13.37
N MET A 262 11.16 1.90 -12.57
CA MET A 262 10.28 0.78 -12.90
C MET A 262 9.15 0.63 -11.87
N VAL A 263 7.92 0.88 -12.31
CA VAL A 263 6.70 0.79 -11.50
C VAL A 263 5.90 -0.43 -11.98
N THR A 264 5.95 -1.54 -11.25
CA THR A 264 5.44 -2.83 -11.73
C THR A 264 4.55 -3.60 -10.78
N GLY A 265 3.45 -4.18 -11.28
CA GLY A 265 2.62 -5.10 -10.47
C GLY A 265 1.94 -4.47 -9.25
N ASN A 266 1.90 -3.13 -9.14
CA ASN A 266 1.32 -2.45 -7.99
C ASN A 266 -0.20 -2.34 -8.11
N THR A 267 -0.87 -2.21 -6.97
CA THR A 267 -2.28 -1.84 -6.86
C THR A 267 -2.40 -0.47 -6.21
N PHE A 268 -2.90 0.51 -6.97
CA PHE A 268 -3.23 1.85 -6.50
C PHE A 268 -4.74 1.98 -6.39
N LEU A 269 -5.26 2.13 -5.18
CA LEU A 269 -6.70 2.08 -4.91
C LEU A 269 -7.16 3.26 -4.06
N ASP A 270 -8.28 3.89 -4.41
CA ASP A 270 -8.94 4.91 -3.58
C ASP A 270 -8.04 6.11 -3.20
N ASN A 271 -7.07 6.44 -4.07
CA ASN A 271 -6.16 7.56 -3.86
C ASN A 271 -6.84 8.89 -4.22
N ALA A 272 -6.70 9.92 -3.38
CA ALA A 272 -7.39 11.20 -3.54
C ALA A 272 -7.18 11.86 -4.90
N ARG A 273 -5.93 11.83 -5.36
CA ARG A 273 -5.46 12.53 -6.54
C ARG A 273 -5.08 11.51 -7.59
N TYR A 274 -3.91 10.92 -7.50
CA TYR A 274 -3.46 9.95 -8.49
C TYR A 274 -2.86 8.70 -7.88
N GLY A 275 -2.83 7.62 -8.67
CA GLY A 275 -2.10 6.41 -8.32
C GLY A 275 -0.59 6.62 -8.48
N TYR A 276 -0.11 6.90 -9.69
CA TYR A 276 1.30 7.23 -9.95
C TYR A 276 1.43 8.54 -10.72
N GLY A 277 2.44 9.34 -10.39
CA GLY A 277 2.80 10.57 -11.11
C GLY A 277 4.26 10.55 -11.56
N ASP A 278 4.51 10.84 -12.83
CA ASP A 278 5.83 11.15 -13.37
C ASP A 278 5.92 12.66 -13.65
N PHE A 279 6.83 13.35 -12.97
CA PHE A 279 6.97 14.81 -12.99
C PHE A 279 8.29 15.29 -13.60
N GLY A 280 8.61 14.82 -14.79
CA GLY A 280 9.70 15.39 -15.59
C GLY A 280 10.84 14.44 -15.85
N SER A 281 10.59 13.13 -15.91
CA SER A 281 11.60 12.14 -16.28
C SER A 281 12.27 12.45 -17.63
N THR A 282 13.57 12.17 -17.72
CA THR A 282 14.32 12.38 -18.98
C THR A 282 14.43 11.11 -19.84
N GLY A 283 13.90 9.99 -19.36
CA GLY A 283 13.67 8.80 -20.17
C GLY A 283 13.67 7.48 -19.41
N GLY A 284 13.00 6.47 -19.97
CA GLY A 284 13.13 5.09 -19.50
C GLY A 284 12.23 4.73 -18.31
N VAL A 285 11.29 5.58 -17.92
CA VAL A 285 10.27 5.23 -16.93
C VAL A 285 9.32 4.19 -17.52
N VAL A 286 9.17 3.06 -16.83
CA VAL A 286 8.29 1.96 -17.23
C VAL A 286 7.22 1.74 -16.16
N VAL A 287 5.96 1.93 -16.54
CA VAL A 287 4.77 1.65 -15.74
C VAL A 287 4.10 0.41 -16.32
N ASP A 288 4.39 -0.77 -15.78
CA ASP A 288 4.01 -2.06 -16.37
C ASP A 288 3.21 -2.96 -15.41
N GLY A 289 2.05 -3.46 -15.84
CA GLY A 289 1.33 -4.47 -15.07
C GLY A 289 0.66 -3.98 -13.78
N ASN A 290 0.37 -2.69 -13.65
CA ASN A 290 -0.25 -2.12 -12.45
C ASN A 290 -1.79 -2.07 -12.56
N THR A 291 -2.46 -1.97 -11.42
CA THR A 291 -3.90 -1.70 -11.32
C THR A 291 -4.12 -0.33 -10.70
N PHE A 292 -4.84 0.54 -11.40
CA PHE A 292 -5.23 1.88 -10.95
C PHE A 292 -6.74 1.97 -10.83
N THR A 293 -7.24 2.05 -9.61
CA THR A 293 -8.69 2.02 -9.35
C THR A 293 -9.13 3.17 -8.46
N ASN A 294 -10.18 3.88 -8.91
CA ASN A 294 -10.85 4.90 -8.12
C ASN A 294 -9.94 6.02 -7.60
N ALA A 295 -8.92 6.40 -8.37
CA ALA A 295 -8.16 7.61 -8.08
C ALA A 295 -9.01 8.85 -8.38
N GLY A 296 -9.07 9.83 -7.47
CA GLY A 296 -10.00 10.97 -7.60
C GLY A 296 -9.70 11.93 -8.75
N ARG A 297 -8.44 11.99 -9.21
CA ARG A 297 -8.00 12.80 -10.34
C ARG A 297 -7.68 11.94 -11.56
N SER A 298 -6.68 11.07 -11.45
CA SER A 298 -6.33 10.12 -12.50
C SER A 298 -5.56 8.91 -12.01
N GLY A 299 -5.62 7.78 -12.70
CA GLY A 299 -4.78 6.62 -12.35
C GLY A 299 -3.29 6.95 -12.48
N LEU A 300 -2.89 7.47 -13.64
CA LEU A 300 -1.51 7.85 -13.98
C LEU A 300 -1.45 9.31 -14.43
N GLU A 301 -0.45 10.07 -13.97
CA GLU A 301 -0.08 11.39 -14.53
C GLU A 301 1.32 11.32 -15.16
N ILE A 302 1.46 11.82 -16.39
CA ILE A 302 2.73 12.01 -17.10
C ILE A 302 2.83 13.49 -17.44
N ARG A 303 3.72 14.24 -16.80
CA ARG A 303 3.75 15.70 -16.96
C ARG A 303 5.09 16.34 -16.64
N SER A 304 5.11 17.67 -16.60
CA SER A 304 6.28 18.48 -16.20
C SER A 304 7.53 18.20 -17.04
N GLY A 305 7.36 17.90 -18.32
CA GLY A 305 8.49 17.60 -19.22
C GLY A 305 8.92 16.14 -19.23
N ALA A 306 8.11 15.22 -18.69
CA ALA A 306 8.40 13.78 -18.74
C ALA A 306 8.54 13.30 -20.19
N THR A 307 9.58 12.53 -20.47
CA THR A 307 9.88 12.02 -21.81
C THR A 307 10.07 10.52 -21.84
N ASN A 308 9.70 9.88 -22.95
CA ASN A 308 9.92 8.45 -23.18
C ASN A 308 9.34 7.53 -22.10
N VAL A 309 8.17 7.90 -21.53
CA VAL A 309 7.47 7.09 -20.52
C VAL A 309 6.72 5.95 -21.21
N THR A 310 6.93 4.72 -20.77
CA THR A 310 6.22 3.54 -21.28
C THR A 310 5.17 3.10 -20.26
N ALA A 311 3.89 3.22 -20.59
CA ALA A 311 2.79 2.68 -19.80
C ALA A 311 2.16 1.47 -20.54
N GLN A 312 2.30 0.28 -19.99
CA GLN A 312 1.82 -0.95 -20.64
C GLN A 312 1.24 -2.00 -19.71
N ASN A 313 0.37 -2.86 -20.23
CA ASN A 313 -0.25 -3.97 -19.49
C ASN A 313 -0.94 -3.55 -18.18
N ASN A 314 -1.31 -2.28 -18.01
CA ASN A 314 -1.97 -1.79 -16.81
C ASN A 314 -3.49 -1.92 -16.93
N CYS A 315 -4.17 -1.95 -15.79
CA CYS A 315 -5.60 -1.73 -15.69
C CYS A 315 -5.91 -0.32 -15.16
N PHE A 316 -6.86 0.37 -15.78
CA PHE A 316 -7.46 1.62 -15.29
C PHE A 316 -8.97 1.47 -15.15
N SER A 317 -9.49 1.63 -13.92
CA SER A 317 -10.92 1.55 -13.63
C SER A 317 -11.41 2.63 -12.67
N MET A 318 -12.59 3.19 -12.94
CA MET A 318 -13.27 4.17 -12.08
C MET A 318 -12.42 5.40 -11.72
N ASN A 319 -11.37 5.74 -12.47
CA ASN A 319 -10.56 6.91 -12.14
C ASN A 319 -11.31 8.19 -12.53
N GLY A 320 -11.21 9.22 -11.70
CA GLY A 320 -11.81 10.55 -11.89
C GLY A 320 -13.33 10.65 -11.69
N VAL A 321 -14.00 9.59 -11.19
CA VAL A 321 -15.48 9.49 -11.02
C VAL A 321 -16.09 10.33 -9.88
N ALA A 322 -15.41 11.39 -9.44
CA ALA A 322 -15.71 12.23 -8.27
C ALA A 322 -15.02 11.75 -6.97
N PRO A 323 -14.65 12.69 -6.11
CA PRO A 323 -13.43 12.59 -5.32
C PRO A 323 -13.62 11.57 -4.19
N PRO A 324 -12.60 10.74 -3.88
CA PRO A 324 -12.40 10.42 -2.49
C PRO A 324 -12.26 11.80 -1.83
N THR A 325 -13.12 12.11 -0.85
CA THR A 325 -13.52 13.43 -0.31
C THR A 325 -12.41 14.40 0.13
N PHE A 326 -11.17 14.09 -0.17
CA PHE A 326 -9.98 14.91 0.00
C PHE A 326 -10.04 16.12 -0.93
N SER A 327 -10.38 17.27 -0.38
CA SER A 327 -9.99 18.54 -0.96
C SER A 327 -8.57 18.83 -0.50
N PRO A 328 -7.59 19.09 -1.41
CA PRO A 328 -6.50 19.89 -0.94
C PRO A 328 -5.91 20.93 -1.90
N CYS A 329 -5.72 22.12 -1.36
CA CYS A 329 -4.61 23.00 -1.70
C CYS A 329 -4.22 23.78 -0.43
N PRO A 330 -2.92 23.91 -0.10
CA PRO A 330 -2.45 24.70 1.04
C PRO A 330 -2.89 26.17 1.01
N PHE A 331 -3.46 26.64 -0.12
CA PHE A 331 -3.99 27.98 -0.32
C PHE A 331 -5.39 27.97 -0.99
N GLY A 332 -6.42 27.52 -0.26
CA GLY A 332 -7.84 27.68 -0.64
C GLY A 332 -8.52 26.48 -1.32
N ASP A 333 -9.78 26.67 -1.74
CA ASP A 333 -10.64 25.63 -2.33
C ASP A 333 -10.09 25.17 -3.71
N CYS A 334 -9.22 24.17 -3.72
CA CYS A 334 -8.85 23.51 -4.98
C CYS A 334 -9.89 22.46 -5.34
N VAL A 335 -10.56 22.70 -6.45
CA VAL A 335 -11.37 21.71 -7.14
C VAL A 335 -10.41 20.67 -7.75
N VAL A 336 -10.38 19.46 -7.20
CA VAL A 336 -9.73 18.31 -7.85
C VAL A 336 -10.42 18.12 -9.19
N THR A 337 -9.77 18.58 -10.26
CA THR A 337 -10.31 18.47 -11.61
C THR A 337 -10.06 17.06 -12.09
N PRO A 338 -11.07 16.22 -12.35
CA PRO A 338 -10.86 14.86 -12.81
C PRO A 338 -10.30 14.82 -14.24
N PHE A 339 -9.41 13.87 -14.49
CA PHE A 339 -8.79 13.60 -15.80
C PHE A 339 -9.03 12.17 -16.29
N GLY A 340 -9.33 11.22 -15.41
CA GLY A 340 -9.76 9.87 -15.75
C GLY A 340 -8.63 8.84 -15.70
N GLY A 341 -8.44 7.97 -16.68
CA GLY A 341 -7.43 6.90 -16.59
C GLY A 341 -6.00 7.45 -16.52
N ILE A 342 -5.57 8.14 -17.58
CA ILE A 342 -4.24 8.74 -17.73
C ILE A 342 -4.36 10.22 -18.09
N ARG A 343 -3.55 11.07 -17.45
CA ARG A 343 -3.36 12.47 -17.82
C ARG A 343 -1.97 12.65 -18.43
N ILE A 344 -1.90 13.33 -19.58
CA ILE A 344 -0.66 13.83 -20.19
C ILE A 344 -0.72 15.36 -20.18
N ASP A 345 0.34 16.03 -19.71
CA ASP A 345 0.35 17.49 -19.60
C ASP A 345 1.75 18.12 -19.73
N ASP A 346 1.87 19.17 -20.54
CA ASP A 346 3.07 19.99 -20.72
C ASP A 346 3.33 20.96 -19.55
N ASP A 347 2.37 21.08 -18.62
CA ASP A 347 2.35 22.04 -17.52
C ASP A 347 2.70 23.48 -17.96
N GLY A 348 2.22 23.86 -19.15
CA GLY A 348 2.38 25.20 -19.72
C GLY A 348 3.65 25.41 -20.56
N THR A 349 4.49 24.38 -20.76
CA THR A 349 5.62 24.43 -21.70
C THR A 349 5.33 23.56 -22.93
N PRO A 350 4.74 24.14 -23.99
CA PRO A 350 4.48 23.48 -25.27
C PRO A 350 5.55 22.46 -25.72
N GLY A 351 5.16 21.18 -25.83
CA GLY A 351 6.01 20.09 -26.32
C GLY A 351 7.12 19.66 -25.35
N ALA A 352 6.95 19.91 -24.05
CA ALA A 352 7.90 19.45 -23.04
C ALA A 352 7.70 17.96 -22.72
N THR A 353 6.45 17.49 -22.65
CA THR A 353 6.15 16.09 -22.37
C THR A 353 5.98 15.34 -23.69
N THR A 354 6.92 14.42 -24.00
CA THR A 354 6.99 13.78 -25.33
C THR A 354 7.39 12.31 -25.33
N GLY A 355 7.12 11.59 -26.42
CA GLY A 355 7.59 10.21 -26.63
C GLY A 355 6.96 9.18 -25.69
N SER A 356 5.82 9.50 -25.08
CA SER A 356 5.13 8.56 -24.19
C SER A 356 4.43 7.47 -25.00
N MET A 357 4.75 6.21 -24.71
CA MET A 357 4.15 5.01 -25.31
C MET A 357 3.14 4.42 -24.34
N ILE A 358 1.87 4.38 -24.74
CA ILE A 358 0.77 3.89 -23.90
C ILE A 358 0.10 2.72 -24.64
N HIS A 359 0.46 1.48 -24.37
CA HIS A 359 0.01 0.36 -25.21
C HIS A 359 -0.29 -0.89 -24.42
N ASN A 360 -1.16 -1.77 -24.94
CA ASN A 360 -1.56 -3.01 -24.28
C ASN A 360 -2.19 -2.81 -22.88
N ASN A 361 -2.75 -1.64 -22.60
CA ASN A 361 -3.48 -1.38 -21.36
C ASN A 361 -4.97 -1.75 -21.51
N ASN A 362 -5.59 -2.01 -20.36
CA ASN A 362 -7.02 -2.23 -20.21
C ASN A 362 -7.64 -1.02 -19.52
N PHE A 363 -8.49 -0.29 -20.23
CA PHE A 363 -9.40 0.68 -19.67
C PHE A 363 -10.78 0.02 -19.57
N ASP A 364 -11.48 0.13 -18.43
CA ASP A 364 -12.70 -0.65 -18.19
C ASP A 364 -14.00 0.02 -18.67
N GLY A 365 -13.93 1.23 -19.23
CA GLY A 365 -15.08 2.00 -19.68
C GLY A 365 -15.76 2.83 -18.59
N SER A 366 -15.18 2.89 -17.37
CA SER A 366 -15.71 3.64 -16.24
C SER A 366 -14.82 4.81 -15.81
N ASN A 367 -13.74 5.10 -16.53
CA ASN A 367 -12.90 6.26 -16.24
C ASN A 367 -13.58 7.55 -16.71
N THR A 368 -13.49 8.61 -15.91
CA THR A 368 -14.15 9.88 -16.21
C THR A 368 -13.22 11.08 -15.96
N PRO A 369 -13.24 12.11 -16.81
CA PRO A 369 -14.03 12.22 -18.03
C PRO A 369 -13.53 11.34 -19.19
N ASN A 370 -12.31 10.81 -19.16
CA ASN A 370 -11.70 10.07 -20.28
C ASN A 370 -10.86 8.88 -19.82
N GLY A 371 -10.58 7.93 -20.72
CA GLY A 371 -9.51 6.95 -20.52
C GLY A 371 -8.14 7.62 -20.57
N ILE A 372 -7.87 8.40 -21.62
CA ILE A 372 -6.66 9.23 -21.73
C ILE A 372 -7.05 10.67 -22.01
N LYS A 373 -6.54 11.60 -21.19
CA LYS A 373 -6.70 13.04 -21.38
C LYS A 373 -5.34 13.68 -21.59
N ASP A 374 -5.07 14.05 -22.83
CA ASP A 374 -3.96 14.92 -23.20
C ASP A 374 -4.41 16.39 -23.13
N VAL A 375 -3.68 17.19 -22.34
CA VAL A 375 -3.95 18.61 -22.05
C VAL A 375 -2.90 19.53 -22.70
N THR A 376 -1.95 18.97 -23.43
CA THR A 376 -0.86 19.72 -24.07
C THR A 376 -1.41 20.65 -25.15
N SER A 377 -0.93 21.90 -25.17
CA SER A 377 -1.43 22.93 -26.12
C SER A 377 -0.85 22.79 -27.54
N THR A 378 0.19 21.96 -27.70
CA THR A 378 0.95 21.77 -28.93
C THR A 378 1.46 20.33 -29.03
N SER A 379 0.63 19.35 -28.66
CA SER A 379 1.08 17.97 -28.68
C SER A 379 1.69 17.65 -30.04
N THR A 380 2.88 17.07 -29.98
CA THR A 380 3.51 16.48 -31.14
C THR A 380 2.88 15.10 -31.39
N PRO A 381 2.93 14.56 -32.61
CA PRO A 381 2.41 13.23 -32.91
C PRO A 381 3.01 12.09 -32.06
N THR A 382 4.04 12.35 -31.26
CA THR A 382 4.69 11.40 -30.35
C THR A 382 4.11 11.42 -28.92
N ASP A 383 3.12 12.27 -28.66
CA ASP A 383 2.57 12.46 -27.31
C ASP A 383 1.34 11.56 -27.18
N GLY A 384 1.55 10.33 -26.70
CA GLY A 384 0.48 9.37 -26.51
C GLY A 384 0.22 8.50 -27.72
N GLU A 385 1.26 7.74 -28.12
CA GLU A 385 1.07 6.52 -28.92
C GLU A 385 0.23 5.53 -28.09
N ALA A 386 -1.08 5.66 -28.19
CA ALA A 386 -2.10 4.96 -27.43
C ALA A 386 -2.68 3.75 -28.18
N GLU A 387 -1.89 3.18 -29.08
CA GLU A 387 -2.27 2.02 -29.87
C GLU A 387 -2.36 0.74 -29.01
N ASN A 388 -3.09 -0.24 -29.50
CA ASN A 388 -3.21 -1.58 -28.92
C ASN A 388 -3.75 -1.56 -27.48
N ASN A 389 -4.55 -0.57 -27.11
CA ASN A 389 -5.29 -0.57 -25.84
C ASN A 389 -6.71 -1.11 -26.02
N TRP A 390 -7.24 -1.71 -24.95
CA TRP A 390 -8.66 -2.01 -24.80
C TRP A 390 -9.37 -0.86 -24.09
N TRP A 391 -10.49 -0.38 -24.63
CA TRP A 391 -11.18 0.84 -24.16
C TRP A 391 -12.49 0.54 -23.41
N GLY A 392 -12.63 -0.66 -22.85
CA GLY A 392 -13.83 -1.11 -22.13
C GLY A 392 -14.87 -1.74 -23.05
N CYS A 393 -14.78 -1.52 -24.36
CA CYS A 393 -15.72 -2.06 -25.34
C CYS A 393 -15.07 -2.28 -26.73
N ALA A 394 -15.69 -3.16 -27.53
CA ALA A 394 -15.21 -3.51 -28.88
C ALA A 394 -15.46 -2.41 -29.93
N ALA A 395 -16.28 -1.41 -29.62
CA ALA A 395 -16.47 -0.27 -30.50
C ALA A 395 -15.29 0.73 -30.45
N GLY A 396 -14.41 0.61 -29.44
CA GLY A 396 -13.27 1.52 -29.26
C GLY A 396 -13.65 2.84 -28.59
N PRO A 397 -12.69 3.75 -28.45
CA PRO A 397 -12.82 4.89 -27.56
C PRO A 397 -13.91 5.88 -27.99
N GLY A 398 -14.60 6.48 -27.02
CA GLY A 398 -15.65 7.50 -27.23
C GLY A 398 -17.03 6.95 -27.60
N ASN A 399 -17.17 5.63 -27.76
CA ASN A 399 -18.48 4.98 -27.91
C ASN A 399 -19.14 4.75 -26.55
N VAL A 400 -20.45 4.47 -26.55
CA VAL A 400 -21.20 4.23 -25.30
C VAL A 400 -20.66 2.99 -24.57
N GLY A 401 -20.32 3.15 -23.29
CA GLY A 401 -19.76 2.09 -22.45
C GLY A 401 -18.25 1.89 -22.61
N CYS A 402 -17.58 2.82 -23.30
CA CYS A 402 -16.16 2.78 -23.58
C CYS A 402 -15.53 4.07 -23.08
N ASP A 403 -14.28 3.99 -22.65
CA ASP A 403 -13.53 5.17 -22.26
C ASP A 403 -13.21 6.04 -23.48
N SER A 404 -13.15 7.36 -23.30
CA SER A 404 -12.82 8.31 -24.37
C SER A 404 -11.36 8.72 -24.37
N VAL A 405 -10.94 9.37 -25.46
CA VAL A 405 -9.67 10.10 -25.55
C VAL A 405 -9.94 11.56 -25.86
N THR A 406 -9.01 12.45 -25.53
CA THR A 406 -9.03 13.85 -25.98
C THR A 406 -7.77 14.24 -26.73
N ALA A 407 -7.86 15.33 -27.49
CA ALA A 407 -6.76 15.93 -28.23
C ALA A 407 -6.11 14.97 -29.25
N ASN A 408 -4.78 14.84 -29.21
CA ASN A 408 -3.95 14.27 -30.26
C ASN A 408 -3.51 12.82 -29.97
N VAL A 409 -4.18 12.15 -29.03
CA VAL A 409 -3.91 10.76 -28.67
C VAL A 409 -4.16 9.86 -29.89
N ASP A 410 -3.11 9.19 -30.38
CA ASP A 410 -3.24 8.21 -31.45
C ASP A 410 -3.58 6.84 -30.87
N PHE A 411 -4.84 6.44 -31.00
CA PHE A 411 -5.34 5.18 -30.44
C PHE A 411 -5.52 4.06 -31.47
N MET A 412 -5.12 4.27 -32.73
CA MET A 412 -5.39 3.34 -33.83
C MET A 412 -4.13 2.55 -34.24
N PRO A 413 -4.16 1.21 -34.19
CA PRO A 413 -5.30 0.35 -33.93
C PRO A 413 -5.64 0.23 -32.44
N PHE A 414 -6.92 0.06 -32.10
CA PHE A 414 -7.34 -0.35 -30.75
C PHE A 414 -7.72 -1.84 -30.72
N LEU A 415 -7.77 -2.43 -29.52
CA LEU A 415 -8.13 -3.85 -29.35
C LEU A 415 -9.65 -4.07 -29.34
N PHE A 416 -10.10 -5.20 -29.88
CA PHE A 416 -11.51 -5.63 -29.83
C PHE A 416 -11.86 -6.48 -28.60
N SER A 417 -10.89 -6.76 -27.75
CA SER A 417 -11.03 -7.44 -26.46
C SER A 417 -9.96 -6.93 -25.49
N GLU A 418 -10.08 -7.28 -24.21
CA GLU A 418 -9.04 -7.01 -23.21
C GLU A 418 -7.65 -7.49 -23.69
N ALA A 419 -6.64 -6.67 -23.42
CA ALA A 419 -5.23 -7.02 -23.59
C ALA A 419 -4.87 -8.17 -22.63
N SER A 420 -3.94 -9.03 -23.03
CA SER A 420 -3.49 -10.19 -22.25
C SER A 420 -2.69 -9.85 -20.98
N GLY A 421 -2.49 -8.55 -20.71
CA GLY A 421 -1.81 -8.03 -19.52
C GLY A 421 -2.69 -8.07 -18.27
N THR A 422 -2.56 -7.07 -17.40
CA THR A 422 -3.33 -6.98 -16.16
C THR A 422 -4.81 -6.75 -16.46
N PRO A 423 -5.70 -7.70 -16.12
CA PRO A 423 -7.12 -7.55 -16.42
C PRO A 423 -7.78 -6.59 -15.42
N CYS A 424 -8.77 -5.83 -15.89
CA CYS A 424 -9.53 -4.93 -15.01
C CYS A 424 -10.62 -5.61 -14.21
N SER A 425 -11.05 -6.78 -14.65
CA SER A 425 -11.86 -7.67 -13.83
C SER A 425 -10.93 -8.53 -12.97
N PRO A 426 -11.19 -8.71 -11.66
CA PRO A 426 -10.41 -9.64 -10.85
C PRO A 426 -10.50 -11.03 -11.48
N THR A 427 -9.39 -11.51 -12.05
CA THR A 427 -9.30 -12.89 -12.49
C THR A 427 -9.50 -13.75 -11.28
N THR A 428 -10.58 -14.53 -11.27
CA THR A 428 -10.84 -15.50 -10.22
C THR A 428 -9.88 -16.67 -10.40
N THR A 429 -8.59 -16.46 -10.13
CA THR A 429 -7.57 -17.50 -10.23
C THR A 429 -7.78 -18.45 -9.06
N THR A 430 -8.25 -19.66 -9.38
CA THR A 430 -8.53 -20.70 -8.38
C THR A 430 -7.20 -21.34 -7.97
N THR A 431 -6.43 -20.70 -7.10
CA THR A 431 -5.15 -21.25 -6.62
C THR A 431 -5.42 -22.41 -5.66
N SER A 432 -5.09 -23.63 -6.08
CA SER A 432 -5.16 -24.82 -5.22
C SER A 432 -3.91 -24.84 -4.32
N THR A 433 -4.02 -24.38 -3.08
CA THR A 433 -2.91 -24.41 -2.12
C THR A 433 -2.80 -25.79 -1.48
N THR A 434 -1.73 -26.53 -1.78
CA THR A 434 -1.39 -27.79 -1.11
C THR A 434 -0.66 -27.48 0.20
N THR A 435 -1.37 -27.49 1.33
CA THR A 435 -0.77 -27.22 2.65
C THR A 435 -0.04 -28.45 3.20
N THR A 436 1.30 -28.44 3.19
CA THR A 436 2.12 -29.41 3.92
C THR A 436 2.20 -28.96 5.39
N THR A 437 1.54 -29.69 6.29
CA THR A 437 1.51 -29.37 7.73
C THR A 437 2.75 -29.98 8.40
N SER A 438 3.67 -29.14 8.89
CA SER A 438 4.74 -29.54 9.81
C SER A 438 4.35 -29.11 11.22
N THR A 439 4.06 -30.09 12.07
CA THR A 439 3.64 -29.88 13.47
C THR A 439 4.88 -29.75 14.36
N THR A 440 5.11 -28.57 14.94
CA THR A 440 6.12 -28.37 15.99
C THR A 440 5.41 -27.99 17.28
N THR A 441 5.56 -28.84 18.31
CA THR A 441 4.96 -28.66 19.63
C THR A 441 5.91 -27.89 20.53
N THR A 442 5.55 -26.68 20.97
CA THR A 442 6.30 -25.95 22.00
C THR A 442 5.35 -25.53 23.13
N THR A 443 5.75 -25.87 24.35
CA THR A 443 5.01 -25.63 25.59
C THR A 443 5.56 -24.37 26.27
N THR A 444 4.73 -23.37 26.58
CA THR A 444 5.16 -22.20 27.37
C THR A 444 4.11 -21.72 28.36
N THR A 445 4.58 -21.41 29.57
CA THR A 445 3.85 -21.00 30.78
C THR A 445 3.41 -19.54 30.73
N CYS A 446 2.16 -19.26 31.11
CA CYS A 446 1.54 -17.92 31.11
C CYS A 446 1.91 -17.06 32.32
N THR A 447 2.24 -15.79 32.07
CA THR A 447 2.19 -14.68 33.05
C THR A 447 1.29 -13.59 32.45
N THR A 448 0.31 -13.11 33.21
CA THR A 448 -0.77 -12.23 32.71
C THR A 448 -0.43 -10.75 32.98
N THR A 449 -0.11 -9.98 31.95
CA THR A 449 -0.02 -8.51 32.00
C THR A 449 -1.12 -7.94 31.11
N THR A 450 -1.90 -7.00 31.64
CA THR A 450 -3.05 -6.40 30.95
C THR A 450 -2.60 -5.12 30.25
N THR A 451 -2.40 -5.19 28.93
CA THR A 451 -2.04 -4.04 28.07
C THR A 451 -3.22 -3.75 27.15
N THR A 452 -3.69 -2.51 27.12
CA THR A 452 -4.71 -2.04 26.18
C THR A 452 -4.05 -1.73 24.84
N THR A 453 -4.29 -2.59 23.84
CA THR A 453 -3.72 -2.54 22.49
C THR A 453 -4.69 -1.85 21.53
N SER A 454 -4.28 -0.76 20.88
CA SER A 454 -4.92 -0.26 19.66
C SER A 454 -4.59 -1.22 18.52
N THR A 455 -5.62 -1.69 17.80
CA THR A 455 -5.48 -2.71 16.75
C THR A 455 -5.49 -2.02 15.39
N THR A 456 -4.32 -1.89 14.78
CA THR A 456 -4.17 -1.60 13.36
C THR A 456 -4.68 -2.79 12.57
N THR A 457 -5.50 -2.54 11.56
CA THR A 457 -6.26 -3.59 10.90
C THR A 457 -5.78 -3.77 9.47
N THR A 458 -4.84 -4.68 9.24
CA THR A 458 -4.40 -5.11 7.90
C THR A 458 -5.56 -5.70 7.11
N THR A 459 -5.78 -5.24 5.88
CA THR A 459 -6.93 -5.70 5.09
C THR A 459 -6.59 -6.97 4.32
N VAL A 460 -6.84 -8.15 4.91
CA VAL A 460 -6.65 -9.45 4.26
C VAL A 460 -7.82 -9.80 3.34
N ILE A 461 -7.58 -9.86 2.03
CA ILE A 461 -8.56 -10.33 1.04
C ILE A 461 -8.53 -11.87 0.97
N ALA A 462 -9.70 -12.50 1.10
CA ALA A 462 -9.86 -13.95 0.99
C ALA A 462 -11.10 -14.34 0.16
N SER A 463 -11.13 -15.54 -0.41
CA SER A 463 -12.24 -15.97 -1.26
C SER A 463 -13.44 -16.50 -0.44
N LEU A 464 -14.64 -16.28 -0.97
CA LEU A 464 -15.90 -16.82 -0.47
C LEU A 464 -16.63 -17.55 -1.62
N ASN A 465 -17.07 -18.78 -1.36
CA ASN A 465 -17.72 -19.62 -2.36
C ASN A 465 -19.24 -19.56 -2.20
N LEU A 466 -19.93 -18.93 -3.16
CA LEU A 466 -21.40 -18.85 -3.21
C LEU A 466 -21.99 -20.11 -3.85
N THR A 467 -22.83 -20.82 -3.10
CA THR A 467 -23.53 -22.03 -3.59
C THR A 467 -24.96 -21.74 -4.03
N ARG A 468 -25.58 -20.70 -3.45
CA ARG A 468 -26.93 -20.27 -3.79
C ARG A 468 -27.15 -18.81 -3.39
N ALA A 469 -27.79 -18.06 -4.28
CA ALA A 469 -28.42 -16.78 -3.98
C ALA A 469 -29.90 -16.82 -4.36
N ARG A 470 -30.77 -16.19 -3.56
CA ARG A 470 -32.19 -16.00 -3.88
C ARG A 470 -32.57 -14.58 -3.50
N ILE A 471 -33.02 -13.82 -4.48
CA ILE A 471 -33.53 -12.46 -4.34
C ILE A 471 -34.99 -12.50 -4.77
N HIS A 472 -35.86 -12.00 -3.91
CA HIS A 472 -37.28 -11.83 -4.19
C HIS A 472 -37.63 -10.36 -4.05
N ARG A 473 -38.24 -9.80 -5.09
CA ARG A 473 -38.80 -8.45 -5.03
C ARG A 473 -39.84 -8.34 -3.92
N GLU A 474 -40.13 -7.11 -3.55
CA GLU A 474 -41.33 -6.81 -2.82
C GLU A 474 -42.60 -6.97 -3.68
N LYS A 475 -43.73 -7.29 -3.03
CA LYS A 475 -45.01 -7.57 -3.69
C LYS A 475 -45.53 -6.35 -4.44
N SER A 476 -45.34 -5.17 -3.85
CA SER A 476 -45.63 -3.85 -4.41
C SER A 476 -44.56 -2.87 -3.92
N PRO A 477 -44.17 -1.86 -4.73
CA PRO A 477 -43.18 -0.86 -4.32
C PRO A 477 -43.52 -0.24 -2.96
N GLY A 478 -42.54 -0.19 -2.06
CA GLY A 478 -42.69 0.34 -0.69
C GLY A 478 -43.38 -0.57 0.32
N SER A 479 -43.77 -1.80 -0.05
CA SER A 479 -44.30 -2.78 0.91
C SER A 479 -43.23 -3.36 1.84
N GLY A 480 -41.96 -3.26 1.45
CA GLY A 480 -40.81 -3.70 2.24
C GLY A 480 -40.93 -5.17 2.62
N ASN A 481 -41.44 -6.02 1.73
CA ASN A 481 -41.58 -7.46 1.97
C ASN A 481 -40.70 -8.32 1.04
N GLY A 482 -39.75 -7.69 0.34
CA GLY A 482 -38.71 -8.39 -0.41
C GLY A 482 -37.75 -9.15 0.50
N SER A 483 -36.95 -10.03 -0.09
CA SER A 483 -35.96 -10.81 0.66
C SER A 483 -34.73 -11.19 -0.16
N ILE A 484 -33.60 -11.31 0.53
CA ILE A 484 -32.33 -11.77 -0.01
C ILE A 484 -31.85 -12.93 0.87
N VAL A 485 -31.50 -14.06 0.27
CA VAL A 485 -30.95 -15.23 0.97
C VAL A 485 -29.74 -15.74 0.23
N VAL A 486 -28.58 -15.71 0.89
CA VAL A 486 -27.30 -16.16 0.33
C VAL A 486 -26.74 -17.30 1.16
N LYS A 487 -26.17 -18.30 0.50
CA LYS A 487 -25.53 -19.47 1.11
C LYS A 487 -24.20 -19.75 0.45
N GLY A 488 -23.26 -20.25 1.25
CA GLY A 488 -21.94 -20.58 0.75
C GLY A 488 -21.04 -21.16 1.82
N PHE A 489 -19.74 -21.15 1.53
CA PHE A 489 -18.70 -21.48 2.48
C PHE A 489 -17.42 -20.69 2.20
N PHE A 490 -16.53 -20.63 3.18
CA PHE A 490 -15.17 -20.12 3.01
C PHE A 490 -14.20 -20.89 3.91
N PHE A 491 -12.91 -20.75 3.62
CA PHE A 491 -11.85 -21.38 4.39
C PHE A 491 -11.25 -20.41 5.42
N THR A 492 -10.74 -20.96 6.51
CA THR A 492 -9.95 -20.25 7.53
C THR A 492 -8.61 -20.97 7.68
N PRO A 493 -7.45 -20.28 7.71
CA PRO A 493 -7.27 -18.84 7.96
C PRO A 493 -7.58 -17.89 6.78
N PRO A 494 -7.85 -16.59 7.03
CA PRO A 494 -7.92 -15.95 8.37
C PRO A 494 -9.09 -16.49 9.19
N ALA A 495 -8.97 -16.50 10.52
CA ALA A 495 -10.02 -17.01 11.40
C ALA A 495 -11.33 -16.19 11.26
N PHE A 496 -12.47 -16.80 11.60
CA PHE A 496 -13.76 -16.12 11.68
C PHE A 496 -14.41 -16.39 13.02
N THR A 497 -14.51 -15.37 13.86
CA THR A 497 -15.05 -15.45 15.22
C THR A 497 -15.90 -14.22 15.51
N PHE A 498 -16.80 -14.33 16.47
CA PHE A 498 -17.55 -13.18 17.00
C PHE A 498 -17.46 -13.19 18.53
N PRO A 499 -17.22 -12.04 19.18
CA PRO A 499 -16.90 -10.70 18.62
C PRO A 499 -15.54 -10.67 17.88
N PRO A 500 -15.24 -9.62 17.07
CA PRO A 500 -15.95 -8.34 16.83
C PRO A 500 -17.09 -8.40 15.77
N PRO A 501 -17.83 -7.29 15.54
CA PRO A 501 -18.84 -7.18 14.47
C PRO A 501 -18.29 -7.44 13.07
N PHE A 502 -19.20 -7.72 12.13
CA PHE A 502 -18.88 -7.87 10.71
C PHE A 502 -20.02 -7.30 9.84
N SER A 503 -19.70 -6.89 8.62
CA SER A 503 -20.67 -6.41 7.63
C SER A 503 -20.80 -7.37 6.46
N VAL A 504 -21.98 -7.41 5.86
CA VAL A 504 -22.28 -8.15 4.64
C VAL A 504 -22.90 -7.19 3.63
N ARG A 505 -22.30 -7.08 2.45
CA ARG A 505 -22.84 -6.39 1.26
C ARG A 505 -23.23 -7.42 0.21
N ILE A 506 -24.40 -7.25 -0.40
CA ILE A 506 -24.90 -8.12 -1.47
C ILE A 506 -25.30 -7.25 -2.64
N GLN A 507 -24.72 -7.54 -3.80
CA GLN A 507 -24.94 -6.82 -5.04
C GLN A 507 -25.43 -7.76 -6.14
N ASP A 508 -26.12 -7.21 -7.14
CA ASP A 508 -26.38 -7.88 -8.41
C ASP A 508 -25.71 -7.12 -9.57
N GLY A 509 -25.90 -7.58 -10.81
CA GLY A 509 -25.31 -6.96 -12.00
C GLY A 509 -25.96 -5.65 -12.44
N LEU A 510 -26.94 -5.12 -11.68
CA LEU A 510 -27.65 -3.88 -11.98
C LEU A 510 -27.74 -2.98 -10.75
N VAL A 511 -28.92 -2.92 -10.11
CA VAL A 511 -29.28 -1.89 -9.13
C VAL A 511 -29.38 -2.41 -7.70
N LEU A 512 -29.30 -3.73 -7.49
CA LEU A 512 -29.35 -4.27 -6.14
C LEU A 512 -28.01 -4.01 -5.46
N ASP A 513 -28.05 -3.26 -4.35
CA ASP A 513 -26.94 -3.11 -3.43
C ASP A 513 -27.47 -2.95 -2.01
N LYS A 514 -27.26 -3.97 -1.17
CA LYS A 514 -27.71 -3.97 0.22
C LYS A 514 -26.59 -4.36 1.16
N THR A 515 -26.38 -3.54 2.17
CA THR A 515 -25.36 -3.74 3.20
C THR A 515 -26.01 -3.81 4.59
N HIS A 516 -25.52 -4.72 5.44
CA HIS A 516 -25.92 -4.78 6.85
C HIS A 516 -24.74 -5.18 7.74
N THR A 517 -24.64 -4.54 8.91
CA THR A 517 -23.63 -4.82 9.93
C THR A 517 -24.23 -5.59 11.10
N PHE A 518 -23.72 -6.79 11.35
CA PHE A 518 -24.12 -7.64 12.45
C PHE A 518 -23.29 -7.31 13.71
N ALA A 519 -23.88 -6.51 14.60
CA ALA A 519 -23.27 -6.13 15.87
C ALA A 519 -23.68 -7.03 17.06
N SER A 520 -24.68 -7.91 16.87
CA SER A 520 -25.19 -8.79 17.94
C SER A 520 -25.29 -10.23 17.45
N CYS A 521 -24.40 -11.09 17.96
CA CYS A 521 -24.37 -12.51 17.66
C CYS A 521 -24.05 -13.34 18.91
N THR A 522 -24.52 -14.58 18.92
CA THR A 522 -24.12 -15.62 19.88
C THR A 522 -23.12 -16.57 19.22
N SER A 523 -21.99 -16.84 19.88
CA SER A 523 -20.99 -17.81 19.43
C SER A 523 -20.94 -19.00 20.39
N VAL A 524 -21.17 -20.22 19.89
CA VAL A 524 -21.09 -21.47 20.67
C VAL A 524 -20.37 -22.53 19.85
N SER A 525 -19.25 -23.06 20.35
CA SER A 525 -18.45 -24.09 19.66
C SER A 525 -18.07 -23.70 18.22
N GLY A 526 -17.63 -22.46 18.02
CA GLY A 526 -17.26 -21.91 16.71
C GLY A 526 -18.45 -21.59 15.78
N ARG A 527 -19.68 -21.95 16.16
CA ARG A 527 -20.89 -21.55 15.43
C ARG A 527 -21.31 -20.15 15.85
N VAL A 528 -21.37 -19.24 14.89
CA VAL A 528 -21.84 -17.85 15.08
C VAL A 528 -23.27 -17.73 14.55
N ARG A 529 -24.19 -17.29 15.40
CA ARG A 529 -25.59 -16.99 15.04
C ARG A 529 -25.90 -15.55 15.36
N CYS A 530 -26.31 -14.80 14.36
CA CYS A 530 -26.69 -13.40 14.48
C CYS A 530 -28.16 -13.25 14.13
N SER A 531 -28.87 -12.46 14.93
CA SER A 531 -30.23 -12.03 14.67
C SER A 531 -30.41 -10.64 15.24
N ASP A 532 -30.87 -9.72 14.42
CA ASP A 532 -31.17 -8.37 14.90
C ASP A 532 -32.48 -8.35 15.74
N THR A 533 -32.47 -7.54 16.80
CA THR A 533 -33.44 -7.56 17.91
C THR A 533 -34.79 -6.91 17.58
N VAL A 534 -34.89 -6.13 16.51
CA VAL A 534 -36.18 -5.61 16.03
C VAL A 534 -36.72 -6.49 14.90
N GLY A 535 -37.23 -7.67 15.28
CA GLY A 535 -38.05 -8.52 14.38
C GLY A 535 -37.30 -9.57 13.55
N GLY A 536 -36.00 -9.80 13.80
CA GLY A 536 -35.24 -10.87 13.12
C GLY A 536 -35.18 -10.71 11.60
N LEU A 537 -35.14 -9.44 11.14
CA LEU A 537 -35.09 -9.04 9.74
C LEU A 537 -33.77 -9.44 9.08
N PHE A 538 -32.67 -9.28 9.81
CA PHE A 538 -31.35 -9.72 9.41
C PHE A 538 -30.95 -10.94 10.22
N ARG A 539 -30.54 -12.00 9.51
CA ARG A 539 -30.09 -13.26 10.12
C ARG A 539 -28.82 -13.73 9.45
N ALA A 540 -27.85 -14.13 10.26
CA ALA A 540 -26.65 -14.80 9.77
C ALA A 540 -26.34 -16.03 10.63
N ASN A 541 -25.92 -17.11 9.98
CA ASN A 541 -25.49 -18.32 10.65
C ASN A 541 -24.23 -18.83 9.98
N PHE A 542 -23.15 -18.92 10.74
CA PHE A 542 -21.86 -19.47 10.35
C PHE A 542 -21.60 -20.70 11.19
N SER A 543 -21.32 -21.82 10.56
CA SER A 543 -21.09 -23.10 11.24
C SER A 543 -19.86 -23.77 10.65
N PRO A 544 -18.85 -24.09 11.47
CA PRO A 544 -17.77 -24.98 11.06
C PRO A 544 -18.34 -26.31 10.58
N LEU A 545 -17.77 -26.85 9.50
CA LEU A 545 -18.14 -28.17 9.05
C LEU A 545 -17.51 -29.22 9.97
N ALA A 546 -18.31 -30.14 10.51
CA ALA A 546 -17.82 -31.13 11.46
C ALA A 546 -16.66 -31.99 10.90
N SER A 547 -16.68 -32.28 9.59
CA SER A 547 -15.62 -33.03 8.90
C SER A 547 -14.40 -32.19 8.51
N SER A 548 -14.50 -30.86 8.54
CA SER A 548 -13.41 -29.93 8.20
C SER A 548 -13.64 -28.62 8.95
N PRO A 549 -13.14 -28.49 10.20
CA PRO A 549 -13.37 -27.32 11.03
C PRO A 549 -12.84 -26.01 10.43
N SER A 550 -11.85 -26.07 9.54
CA SER A 550 -11.33 -24.93 8.76
C SER A 550 -12.26 -24.46 7.66
N THR A 551 -13.38 -25.17 7.40
CA THR A 551 -14.40 -24.76 6.44
C THR A 551 -15.62 -24.24 7.17
N ILE A 552 -15.96 -22.97 6.98
CA ILE A 552 -17.14 -22.35 7.57
C ILE A 552 -18.26 -22.34 6.54
N ARG A 553 -19.36 -23.04 6.80
CA ARG A 553 -20.60 -22.92 6.03
C ARG A 553 -21.42 -21.76 6.55
N PHE A 554 -21.98 -20.95 5.66
CA PHE A 554 -22.80 -19.83 6.06
C PHE A 554 -24.16 -19.78 5.36
N ARG A 555 -25.09 -19.11 6.04
CA ARG A 555 -26.37 -18.66 5.50
C ARG A 555 -26.66 -17.26 6.02
N VAL A 556 -26.80 -16.30 5.12
CA VAL A 556 -27.20 -14.92 5.42
C VAL A 556 -28.59 -14.67 4.83
N SER A 557 -29.43 -13.92 5.53
CA SER A 557 -30.79 -13.61 5.09
C SER A 557 -31.17 -12.19 5.49
N PHE A 558 -31.55 -11.37 4.49
CA PHE A 558 -32.12 -10.04 4.67
C PHE A 558 -33.60 -10.16 4.32
N LEU A 559 -34.48 -9.95 5.31
CA LEU A 559 -35.92 -10.09 5.18
C LEU A 559 -36.57 -8.71 5.23
N ARG A 560 -37.74 -8.57 4.62
CA ARG A 560 -38.51 -7.32 4.60
C ARG A 560 -37.74 -6.14 4.01
N GLN A 561 -37.09 -6.41 2.88
CA GLN A 561 -36.31 -5.42 2.14
C GLN A 561 -37.20 -4.69 1.13
N ALA A 562 -37.02 -3.37 1.01
CA ALA A 562 -37.52 -2.60 -0.12
C ALA A 562 -36.54 -2.81 -1.30
N ILE A 563 -36.91 -3.74 -2.17
CA ILE A 563 -36.12 -4.16 -3.35
C ILE A 563 -37.08 -4.48 -4.49
N ASP A 564 -36.86 -3.83 -5.62
CA ASP A 564 -37.67 -3.97 -6.83
C ASP A 564 -36.76 -4.38 -8.01
N PRO A 565 -37.31 -5.07 -9.03
CA PRO A 565 -36.59 -5.35 -10.27
C PRO A 565 -36.28 -4.05 -11.06
N PRO A 566 -35.39 -4.08 -12.06
CA PRO A 566 -34.76 -5.25 -12.67
C PRO A 566 -33.68 -5.88 -11.80
N PHE A 567 -33.61 -7.21 -11.81
CA PHE A 567 -32.49 -7.96 -11.24
C PHE A 567 -31.68 -8.62 -12.35
N SER A 568 -30.36 -8.67 -12.20
CA SER A 568 -29.48 -9.32 -13.17
C SER A 568 -28.36 -10.11 -12.50
N PRO A 569 -27.98 -11.29 -13.04
CA PRO A 569 -26.68 -11.86 -12.69
C PRO A 569 -25.54 -10.90 -13.11
N PRO A 570 -24.35 -11.05 -12.51
CA PRO A 570 -24.04 -11.97 -11.41
C PRO A 570 -24.51 -11.44 -10.04
N VAL A 571 -24.63 -12.32 -9.04
CA VAL A 571 -24.83 -11.90 -7.64
C VAL A 571 -23.51 -12.00 -6.89
N THR A 572 -23.09 -10.90 -6.26
CA THR A 572 -21.86 -10.80 -5.49
C THR A 572 -22.18 -10.63 -4.00
N MET A 573 -21.42 -11.31 -3.14
CA MET A 573 -21.47 -11.12 -1.69
C MET A 573 -20.08 -10.78 -1.16
N THR A 574 -19.98 -9.67 -0.44
CA THR A 574 -18.79 -9.24 0.29
C THR A 574 -19.04 -9.30 1.79
N LEU A 575 -18.18 -9.98 2.53
CA LEU A 575 -18.19 -10.12 3.98
C LEU A 575 -16.93 -9.46 4.56
N VAL A 576 -17.09 -8.36 5.29
CA VAL A 576 -15.97 -7.68 5.96
C VAL A 576 -16.00 -8.01 7.45
N HIS A 577 -14.92 -8.58 7.97
CA HIS A 577 -14.81 -9.08 9.34
C HIS A 577 -13.53 -8.57 10.00
N ASN A 578 -13.59 -8.27 11.30
CA ASN A 578 -12.48 -7.71 12.08
C ASN A 578 -11.91 -6.39 11.53
N GLY A 579 -12.65 -5.65 10.69
CA GLY A 579 -12.19 -4.39 10.07
C GLY A 579 -11.13 -4.54 8.97
N GLY A 580 -10.69 -5.78 8.67
CA GLY A 580 -9.62 -6.02 7.70
C GLY A 580 -9.78 -7.30 6.90
N VAL A 581 -10.47 -8.34 7.40
CA VAL A 581 -10.66 -9.53 6.57
C VAL A 581 -11.85 -9.34 5.63
N VAL A 582 -11.57 -9.12 4.35
CA VAL A 582 -12.59 -8.98 3.29
C VAL A 582 -12.72 -10.31 2.56
N ARG A 583 -13.91 -10.91 2.62
CA ARG A 583 -14.23 -12.14 1.86
C ARG A 583 -15.25 -11.86 0.78
N SER A 584 -14.88 -12.06 -0.49
CA SER A 584 -15.78 -11.81 -1.64
C SER A 584 -16.03 -13.07 -2.46
N GLY A 585 -17.24 -13.18 -3.00
CA GLY A 585 -17.67 -14.30 -3.82
C GLY A 585 -18.82 -13.94 -4.76
N THR A 586 -18.80 -14.51 -5.96
CA THR A 586 -19.74 -14.20 -7.03
C THR A 586 -20.40 -15.48 -7.55
N ILE A 587 -21.68 -15.40 -7.92
CA ILE A 587 -22.43 -16.49 -8.55
C ILE A 587 -23.14 -15.97 -9.81
N THR A 588 -22.78 -16.53 -10.96
CA THR A 588 -23.20 -16.03 -12.29
C THR A 588 -24.38 -16.80 -12.88
N GLN A 589 -24.52 -18.09 -12.55
CA GLN A 589 -25.60 -18.93 -13.07
C GLN A 589 -26.92 -18.71 -12.30
N CYS A 590 -27.80 -17.90 -12.90
CA CYS A 590 -29.04 -17.47 -12.28
C CYS A 590 -30.25 -17.59 -13.22
N ASP A 591 -31.37 -18.04 -12.66
CA ASP A 591 -32.68 -17.98 -13.29
C ASP A 591 -33.37 -16.67 -12.86
N VAL A 592 -33.60 -15.76 -13.81
CA VAL A 592 -34.27 -14.48 -13.59
C VAL A 592 -35.74 -14.58 -13.99
N ASN A 593 -36.64 -14.05 -13.17
CA ASN A 593 -38.06 -13.91 -13.50
C ASN A 593 -38.62 -12.59 -12.94
N SER A 594 -39.86 -12.26 -13.28
CA SER A 594 -40.52 -11.01 -12.83
C SER A 594 -40.68 -10.89 -11.31
N GLY A 595 -40.54 -12.01 -10.58
CA GLY A 595 -40.65 -12.13 -9.14
C GLY A 595 -39.31 -12.14 -8.39
N GLY A 596 -38.17 -12.15 -9.09
CA GLY A 596 -36.87 -12.29 -8.45
C GLY A 596 -35.80 -12.98 -9.28
N LEU A 597 -34.72 -13.35 -8.60
CA LEU A 597 -33.54 -13.95 -9.17
C LEU A 597 -33.06 -15.10 -8.28
N THR A 598 -32.84 -16.28 -8.87
CA THR A 598 -32.34 -17.46 -8.14
C THR A 598 -31.08 -17.98 -8.80
N CYS A 599 -29.96 -17.94 -8.08
CA CYS A 599 -28.69 -18.48 -8.52
C CYS A 599 -28.36 -19.79 -7.83
N ARG A 600 -27.72 -20.71 -8.56
CA ARG A 600 -27.17 -21.96 -8.01
C ARG A 600 -25.86 -22.27 -8.70
N GLN A 601 -24.87 -22.66 -7.90
CA GLN A 601 -23.66 -23.25 -8.43
C GLN A 601 -24.04 -24.65 -8.97
N PRO A 602 -23.58 -25.02 -10.17
CA PRO A 602 -23.90 -26.29 -10.78
C PRO A 602 -23.43 -27.49 -9.95
#